data_AF-A0A9P1NC28-F1
#
_entry.id   AF-A0A9P1NC28-F1
#
_cell.length_a   1.000
_cell.length_b   1.000
_cell.length_c   1.000
_cell.angle_alpha   90.00
_cell.angle_beta   90.00
_cell.angle_gamma   90.00
#
_symmetry.space_group_name_H-M   'P 1'
#
loop_
_entity.id
_entity.type
_entity.pdbx_description
1 polymer ?
#
loop_
_entity_poly.entity_id
_entity_poly.type
_entity_poly.pdbx_seq_one_letter_code
_entity_poly.pdbx_strand_id
1 'polypeptide(L)'
;MKNILTKFIFVIVCLISISTQDVLIRNIDSSEDNNYSNSDESDREARLIPSRHWFCGSGRWSHLSSYFVIGGCFGAKYDFNHQCAIHDDCYDNQRGKEKCDAAFCEKNKVIASNYYLPNCYAYSKLSCIAVKTFGGDAYASAGNSHSYYEPYVMNNDFGTTYKHIFDNCKHQNATFSDCAFIYETCLDKTWGNCGRNLKGCILETKDQRDPDTVCDAAVEKVAQQIAE
;
A
#
# COMPACT_ATOMS: atom_id res chain seq x y z
N MET A 1 10.14 -22.83 -21.64
CA MET A 1 9.13 -23.32 -20.67
C MET A 1 9.72 -23.94 -19.40
N LYS A 2 10.83 -24.71 -19.43
CA LYS A 2 11.40 -25.31 -18.20
C LYS A 2 11.96 -24.32 -17.16
N ASN A 3 12.47 -23.15 -17.57
CA ASN A 3 13.10 -22.18 -16.66
C ASN A 3 12.14 -21.29 -15.83
N ILE A 4 10.87 -21.17 -16.24
CA ILE A 4 9.89 -20.33 -15.53
C ILE A 4 9.29 -21.11 -14.34
N LEU A 5 9.07 -22.41 -14.53
CA LEU A 5 8.58 -23.30 -13.48
C LEU A 5 9.60 -23.43 -12.33
N THR A 6 10.91 -23.46 -12.64
CA THR A 6 11.99 -23.53 -11.63
C THR A 6 12.10 -22.26 -10.80
N LYS A 7 11.80 -21.07 -11.36
CA LYS A 7 11.80 -19.79 -10.64
C LYS A 7 10.55 -19.62 -9.77
N PHE A 8 9.40 -20.12 -10.23
CA PHE A 8 8.16 -20.17 -9.43
C PHE A 8 8.29 -21.11 -8.23
N ILE A 9 8.93 -22.27 -8.41
CA ILE A 9 9.21 -23.21 -7.32
C ILE A 9 10.20 -22.60 -6.30
N PHE A 10 11.18 -21.79 -6.72
CA PHE A 10 12.12 -21.16 -5.79
C PHE A 10 11.47 -20.13 -4.84
N VAL A 11 10.51 -19.34 -5.34
CA VAL A 11 9.75 -18.39 -4.50
C VAL A 11 8.82 -19.13 -3.54
N ILE A 12 8.18 -20.21 -4.00
CA ILE A 12 7.33 -21.06 -3.14
C ILE A 12 8.17 -21.82 -2.09
N VAL A 13 9.37 -22.32 -2.45
CA VAL A 13 10.28 -22.98 -1.51
C VAL A 13 10.84 -22.00 -0.48
N CYS A 14 11.11 -20.74 -0.83
CA CYS A 14 11.46 -19.71 0.15
C CYS A 14 10.30 -19.38 1.11
N LEU A 15 9.06 -19.38 0.63
CA LEU A 15 7.87 -19.18 1.45
C LEU A 15 7.60 -20.36 2.41
N ILE A 16 7.98 -21.59 2.04
CA ILE A 16 7.82 -22.79 2.89
C ILE A 16 8.99 -22.98 3.87
N SER A 17 10.24 -22.63 3.51
CA SER A 17 11.39 -22.80 4.42
C SER A 17 11.40 -21.83 5.61
N ILE A 18 10.78 -20.66 5.52
CA ILE A 18 10.56 -19.77 6.68
C ILE A 18 9.48 -20.34 7.60
N SER A 19 8.52 -21.10 7.05
CA SER A 19 7.41 -21.68 7.81
C SER A 19 7.79 -22.83 8.74
N THR A 20 8.98 -23.43 8.62
CA THR A 20 9.33 -24.64 9.41
C THR A 20 10.48 -24.50 10.41
N GLN A 21 11.17 -23.36 10.48
CA GLN A 21 12.26 -23.17 11.47
C GLN A 21 11.85 -22.37 12.73
N ASP A 22 10.76 -21.59 12.70
CA ASP A 22 10.31 -20.83 13.89
C ASP A 22 9.28 -21.59 14.76
N VAL A 23 8.95 -22.84 14.41
CA VAL A 23 8.06 -23.71 15.21
C VAL A 23 8.79 -24.35 16.40
N LEU A 24 10.09 -24.11 16.60
CA LEU A 24 10.91 -24.96 17.49
C LEU A 24 11.94 -24.27 18.40
N ILE A 25 11.65 -23.07 18.93
CA ILE A 25 12.40 -22.48 20.06
C ILE A 25 11.39 -21.87 21.05
N ARG A 26 10.74 -22.65 21.95
CA ARG A 26 11.15 -22.97 23.36
C ARG A 26 11.72 -21.74 24.10
N ASN A 27 11.20 -21.20 25.21
CA ASN A 27 10.34 -21.71 26.28
C ASN A 27 9.54 -20.52 26.85
N ILE A 28 8.21 -20.63 26.89
CA ILE A 28 7.40 -19.84 27.83
C ILE A 28 7.44 -20.61 29.13
N ASP A 29 8.29 -20.14 30.04
CA ASP A 29 8.21 -20.53 31.43
C ASP A 29 6.95 -19.92 32.04
N SER A 30 6.31 -20.72 32.87
CA SER A 30 5.01 -20.46 33.47
C SER A 30 5.15 -19.43 34.60
N SER A 31 4.38 -18.34 34.56
CA SER A 31 3.55 -17.90 35.69
C SER A 31 2.85 -16.57 35.38
N GLU A 32 1.51 -16.63 35.38
CA GLU A 32 0.58 -15.64 35.93
C GLU A 32 0.67 -14.18 35.44
N ASP A 33 -0.25 -13.79 34.54
CA ASP A 33 -1.33 -12.85 34.88
C ASP A 33 -2.38 -12.83 33.75
N ASN A 34 -3.53 -13.48 34.02
CA ASN A 34 -4.68 -13.53 33.14
C ASN A 34 -5.50 -12.24 33.24
N ASN A 35 -5.28 -11.29 32.32
CA ASN A 35 -6.28 -10.27 31.99
C ASN A 35 -6.06 -9.69 30.58
N TYR A 36 -6.08 -10.53 29.54
CA TYR A 36 -6.01 -10.09 28.15
C TYR A 36 -7.43 -9.86 27.61
N SER A 37 -7.77 -8.58 27.45
CA SER A 37 -9.06 -8.06 27.00
C SER A 37 -9.45 -8.52 25.59
N ASN A 38 -10.71 -8.96 25.42
CA ASN A 38 -11.41 -9.24 24.15
C ASN A 38 -11.52 -8.05 23.17
N SER A 39 -11.00 -6.87 23.51
CA SER A 39 -11.03 -5.67 22.64
C SER A 39 -10.03 -5.72 21.49
N ASP A 40 -9.00 -6.57 21.58
CA ASP A 40 -7.87 -6.55 20.65
C ASP A 40 -8.11 -7.41 19.39
N GLU A 41 -9.12 -8.27 19.38
CA GLU A 41 -9.47 -9.14 18.25
C GLU A 41 -10.44 -8.44 17.26
N SER A 42 -11.42 -7.68 17.77
CA SER A 42 -12.30 -6.88 16.91
C SER A 42 -11.56 -5.70 16.25
N ASP A 43 -10.54 -5.16 16.91
CA ASP A 43 -9.66 -4.13 16.35
C ASP A 43 -8.71 -4.66 15.27
N ARG A 44 -8.38 -5.95 15.26
CA ARG A 44 -7.58 -6.59 14.21
C ARG A 44 -8.39 -6.84 12.95
N GLU A 45 -9.65 -7.26 13.09
CA GLU A 45 -10.58 -7.44 11.97
C GLU A 45 -10.98 -6.08 11.35
N ALA A 46 -11.06 -5.03 12.18
CA ALA A 46 -11.32 -3.64 11.79
C ALA A 46 -10.19 -2.96 10.98
N ARG A 47 -8.99 -3.55 10.86
CA ARG A 47 -7.85 -3.01 10.11
C ARG A 47 -7.61 -3.69 8.76
N LEU A 48 -8.63 -4.38 8.23
CA LEU A 48 -8.53 -5.08 6.96
C LEU A 48 -8.95 -4.18 5.81
N ILE A 49 -7.97 -3.69 5.04
CA ILE A 49 -8.19 -3.13 3.69
C ILE A 49 -8.89 -4.21 2.84
N PRO A 50 -10.09 -3.98 2.29
CA PRO A 50 -10.71 -4.93 1.37
C PRO A 50 -9.80 -5.18 0.16
N SER A 51 -9.75 -6.41 -0.34
CA SER A 51 -8.86 -6.78 -1.47
C SER A 51 -9.03 -5.89 -2.72
N ARG A 52 -10.21 -5.32 -2.95
CA ARG A 52 -10.48 -4.38 -4.05
C ARG A 52 -9.83 -2.99 -3.89
N HIS A 53 -9.41 -2.62 -2.67
CA HIS A 53 -8.70 -1.38 -2.36
C HIS A 53 -7.23 -1.63 -2.04
N TRP A 54 -6.74 -2.84 -2.35
CA TRP A 54 -5.34 -3.20 -2.23
C TRP A 54 -4.63 -2.95 -3.56
N PHE A 55 -3.51 -2.23 -3.55
CA PHE A 55 -2.79 -1.82 -4.76
C PHE A 55 -1.51 -2.62 -5.02
N CYS A 56 -1.02 -3.39 -4.04
CA CYS A 56 0.24 -4.10 -4.25
C CYS A 56 0.08 -5.28 -5.21
N GLY A 57 0.63 -5.17 -6.42
CA GLY A 57 0.85 -6.29 -7.33
C GLY A 57 0.11 -6.15 -8.66
N SER A 58 0.80 -6.44 -9.76
CA SER A 58 0.36 -6.12 -11.12
C SER A 58 -0.54 -7.18 -11.79
N GLY A 59 -1.20 -8.05 -11.01
CA GLY A 59 -1.97 -9.17 -11.56
C GLY A 59 -2.55 -10.06 -10.47
N ARG A 60 -3.54 -10.88 -10.82
CA ARG A 60 -4.36 -11.63 -9.85
C ARG A 60 -3.52 -12.40 -8.82
N TRP A 61 -2.48 -13.10 -9.25
CA TRP A 61 -1.65 -13.91 -8.37
C TRP A 61 -0.74 -13.07 -7.47
N SER A 62 -0.01 -12.10 -8.03
CA SER A 62 0.87 -11.21 -7.25
C SER A 62 0.09 -10.34 -6.27
N HIS A 63 -1.11 -9.88 -6.67
CA HIS A 63 -2.04 -9.15 -5.82
C HIS A 63 -2.49 -9.96 -4.62
N LEU A 64 -2.93 -11.20 -4.86
CA LEU A 64 -3.38 -12.08 -3.78
C LEU A 64 -2.22 -12.46 -2.87
N SER A 65 -1.04 -12.75 -3.44
CA SER A 65 0.15 -13.07 -2.67
C SER A 65 0.60 -11.91 -1.78
N SER A 66 0.70 -10.69 -2.30
CA SER A 66 1.10 -9.52 -1.49
C SER A 66 0.08 -9.24 -0.36
N TYR A 67 -1.21 -9.37 -0.65
CA TYR A 67 -2.30 -9.19 0.30
C TYR A 67 -2.22 -10.15 1.50
N PHE A 68 -1.78 -11.39 1.28
CA PHE A 68 -1.61 -12.36 2.36
C PHE A 68 -0.25 -12.25 3.06
N VAL A 69 0.83 -12.00 2.32
CA VAL A 69 2.18 -11.92 2.91
C VAL A 69 2.31 -10.74 3.88
N ILE A 70 1.62 -9.61 3.61
CA ILE A 70 1.59 -8.48 4.56
C ILE A 70 0.86 -8.81 5.88
N GLY A 71 0.12 -9.91 5.96
CA GLY A 71 -0.65 -10.30 7.14
C GLY A 71 0.19 -10.36 8.43
N GLY A 72 1.49 -10.61 8.35
CA GLY A 72 2.37 -10.55 9.53
C GLY A 72 2.65 -9.13 10.06
N CYS A 73 2.23 -8.08 9.35
CA CYS A 73 2.56 -6.67 9.54
C CYS A 73 1.30 -5.79 9.50
N PHE A 74 0.24 -6.18 10.23
CA PHE A 74 -1.07 -5.50 10.18
C PHE A 74 -1.01 -3.99 10.48
N GLY A 75 -0.14 -3.56 11.39
CA GLY A 75 -0.02 -2.15 11.77
C GLY A 75 0.38 -1.24 10.60
N ALA A 76 1.16 -1.75 9.64
CA ALA A 76 1.72 -0.98 8.53
C ALA A 76 0.99 -1.22 7.20
N LYS A 77 -0.13 -1.97 7.23
CA LYS A 77 -0.79 -2.41 6.00
C LYS A 77 -1.24 -1.23 5.12
N TYR A 78 -1.78 -0.18 5.73
CA TYR A 78 -2.14 1.06 5.02
C TYR A 78 -0.93 1.75 4.40
N ASP A 79 0.16 1.92 5.17
CA ASP A 79 1.37 2.57 4.67
C ASP A 79 1.99 1.83 3.49
N PHE A 80 2.08 0.49 3.57
CA PHE A 80 2.57 -0.31 2.45
C PHE A 80 1.64 -0.28 1.24
N ASN A 81 0.33 -0.32 1.46
CA ASN A 81 -0.66 -0.19 0.38
C ASN A 81 -0.51 1.15 -0.35
N HIS A 82 -0.33 2.22 0.42
CA HIS A 82 -0.13 3.57 -0.10
C HIS A 82 1.11 3.66 -0.99
N GLN A 83 2.23 3.07 -0.56
CA GLN A 83 3.43 3.02 -1.40
C GLN A 83 3.25 2.20 -2.67
N CYS A 84 2.41 1.17 -2.65
CA CYS A 84 2.05 0.44 -3.86
C CYS A 84 1.20 1.28 -4.81
N ALA A 85 0.25 2.06 -4.30
CA ALA A 85 -0.55 2.98 -5.11
C ALA A 85 0.33 4.03 -5.81
N ILE A 86 1.30 4.60 -5.09
CA ILE A 86 2.30 5.53 -5.64
C ILE A 86 3.16 4.85 -6.71
N HIS A 87 3.59 3.60 -6.47
CA HIS A 87 4.42 2.85 -7.39
C HIS A 87 3.68 2.51 -8.69
N ASP A 88 2.41 2.10 -8.58
CA ASP A 88 1.53 1.84 -9.71
C ASP A 88 1.33 3.10 -10.56
N ASP A 89 1.00 4.25 -9.95
CA ASP A 89 0.91 5.51 -10.69
C ASP A 89 2.27 5.86 -11.34
N CYS A 90 3.40 5.62 -10.67
CA CYS A 90 4.73 5.85 -11.25
C CYS A 90 4.99 4.98 -12.49
N TYR A 91 4.52 3.72 -12.45
CA TYR A 91 4.58 2.77 -13.55
C TYR A 91 3.65 3.17 -14.71
N ASP A 92 2.39 3.51 -14.43
CA ASP A 92 1.42 3.95 -15.44
C ASP A 92 1.93 5.19 -16.19
N ASN A 93 2.62 6.10 -15.49
CA ASN A 93 3.22 7.30 -16.06
C ASN A 93 4.58 7.10 -16.70
N GLN A 94 5.11 5.88 -16.71
CA GLN A 94 6.39 5.55 -17.35
C GLN A 94 7.55 6.45 -16.88
N ARG A 95 7.60 6.79 -15.59
CA ARG A 95 8.62 7.70 -15.00
C ARG A 95 10.01 7.10 -14.85
N GLY A 96 10.25 5.94 -15.46
CA GLY A 96 11.47 5.15 -15.36
C GLY A 96 11.37 4.10 -14.25
N LYS A 97 11.36 2.83 -14.65
CA LYS A 97 11.26 1.67 -13.74
C LYS A 97 12.23 1.75 -12.57
N GLU A 98 13.52 1.98 -12.83
CA GLU A 98 14.54 2.01 -11.79
C GLU A 98 14.30 3.12 -10.75
N LYS A 99 13.81 4.28 -11.21
CA LYS A 99 13.44 5.40 -10.34
C LYS A 99 12.24 5.04 -9.47
N CYS A 100 11.18 4.48 -10.07
CA CYS A 100 9.98 4.03 -9.35
C CYS A 100 10.33 2.96 -8.30
N ASP A 101 11.09 1.94 -8.69
CA ASP A 101 11.50 0.84 -7.80
C ASP A 101 12.39 1.33 -6.65
N ALA A 102 13.32 2.26 -6.91
CA ALA A 102 14.18 2.82 -5.88
C ALA A 102 13.37 3.60 -4.83
N ALA A 103 12.46 4.46 -5.27
CA ALA A 103 11.59 5.24 -4.38
C ALA A 103 10.69 4.32 -3.53
N PHE A 104 10.08 3.32 -4.15
CA PHE A 104 9.26 2.31 -3.47
C PHE A 104 10.07 1.55 -2.41
N CYS A 105 11.25 1.04 -2.77
CA CYS A 105 12.11 0.32 -1.84
C CYS A 105 12.53 1.17 -0.64
N GLU A 106 12.91 2.44 -0.85
CA GLU A 106 13.36 3.31 0.23
C GLU A 106 12.22 3.64 1.20
N LYS A 107 11.04 3.97 0.68
CA LYS A 107 9.86 4.24 1.52
C LYS A 107 9.43 3.00 2.30
N ASN A 108 9.39 1.82 1.67
CA ASN A 108 9.09 0.57 2.36
C ASN A 108 10.09 0.23 3.46
N LYS A 109 11.36 0.60 3.30
CA LYS A 109 12.37 0.44 4.35
C LYS A 109 12.08 1.35 5.54
N VAL A 110 11.77 2.62 5.30
CA VAL A 110 11.38 3.57 6.36
C VAL A 110 10.13 3.08 7.10
N ILE A 111 9.10 2.65 6.37
CA ILE A 111 7.88 2.08 6.97
C ILE A 111 8.24 0.89 7.87
N ALA A 112 8.95 -0.11 7.35
CA ALA A 112 9.34 -1.28 8.16
C ALA A 112 10.12 -0.89 9.43
N SER A 113 10.98 0.13 9.35
CA SER A 113 11.72 0.64 10.51
C SER A 113 10.84 1.34 11.54
N ASN A 114 9.76 2.01 11.14
CA ASN A 114 8.85 2.67 12.07
C ASN A 114 8.02 1.69 12.91
N TYR A 115 7.73 0.49 12.39
CA TYR A 115 6.91 -0.50 13.08
C TYR A 115 7.71 -1.52 13.91
N TYR A 116 9.01 -1.69 13.63
CA TYR A 116 9.90 -2.60 14.37
C TYR A 116 9.47 -4.08 14.43
N LEU A 117 8.61 -4.55 13.53
CA LEU A 117 8.17 -5.95 13.47
C LEU A 117 8.97 -6.74 12.41
N PRO A 118 9.48 -7.95 12.72
CA PRO A 118 10.25 -8.77 11.77
C PRO A 118 9.54 -9.02 10.44
N ASN A 119 8.23 -9.25 10.49
CA ASN A 119 7.40 -9.46 9.30
C ASN A 119 7.32 -8.22 8.40
N CYS A 120 7.35 -7.01 8.96
CA CYS A 120 7.38 -5.77 8.18
C CYS A 120 8.71 -5.63 7.43
N TYR A 121 9.83 -5.96 8.08
CA TYR A 121 11.14 -5.99 7.43
C TYR A 121 11.20 -7.05 6.31
N ALA A 122 10.68 -8.24 6.57
CA ALA A 122 10.61 -9.31 5.58
C ALA A 122 9.78 -8.87 4.35
N TYR A 123 8.58 -8.33 4.58
CA TYR A 123 7.72 -7.81 3.50
C TYR A 123 8.40 -6.70 2.70
N SER A 124 8.97 -5.71 3.38
CA SER A 124 9.71 -4.60 2.75
C SER A 124 10.84 -5.09 1.84
N LYS A 125 11.65 -6.04 2.33
CA LYS A 125 12.75 -6.62 1.55
C LYS A 125 12.25 -7.46 0.38
N LEU A 126 11.24 -8.31 0.59
CA LEU A 126 10.69 -9.18 -0.44
C LEU A 126 9.99 -8.39 -1.55
N SER A 127 9.18 -7.40 -1.19
CA SER A 127 8.52 -6.51 -2.15
C SER A 127 9.54 -5.74 -3.00
N CYS A 128 10.61 -5.20 -2.39
CA CYS A 128 11.69 -4.53 -3.10
C CYS A 128 12.42 -5.45 -4.09
N ILE A 129 12.74 -6.69 -3.68
CA ILE A 129 13.36 -7.69 -4.58
C ILE A 129 12.40 -8.02 -5.73
N ALA A 130 11.12 -8.17 -5.43
CA ALA A 130 10.11 -8.54 -6.42
C ALA A 130 9.99 -7.50 -7.53
N VAL A 131 9.83 -6.21 -7.20
CA VAL A 131 9.70 -5.14 -8.21
C VAL A 131 10.97 -4.99 -9.05
N LYS A 132 12.15 -5.07 -8.42
CA LYS A 132 13.43 -4.98 -9.14
C LYS A 132 13.64 -6.14 -10.11
N THR A 133 13.33 -7.36 -9.68
CA THR A 133 13.63 -8.59 -10.44
C THR A 133 12.56 -8.93 -11.48
N PHE A 134 11.29 -8.69 -11.15
CA PHE A 134 10.14 -9.15 -11.94
C PHE A 134 9.23 -8.02 -12.42
N GLY A 135 9.45 -6.78 -11.97
CA GLY A 135 8.61 -5.65 -12.34
C GLY A 135 8.78 -5.15 -13.77
N GLY A 136 9.64 -5.74 -14.60
CA GLY A 136 9.89 -5.32 -15.98
C GLY A 136 8.64 -5.43 -16.87
N ASP A 137 8.00 -6.60 -16.84
CA ASP A 137 6.78 -6.85 -17.63
C ASP A 137 5.61 -6.02 -17.10
N ALA A 138 5.52 -5.86 -15.78
CA ALA A 138 4.52 -5.01 -15.13
C ALA A 138 4.66 -3.54 -15.56
N TYR A 139 5.88 -3.01 -15.52
CA TYR A 139 6.20 -1.65 -15.97
C TYR A 139 5.85 -1.45 -17.44
N ALA A 140 6.26 -2.38 -18.31
CA ALA A 140 5.95 -2.29 -19.74
C ALA A 140 4.45 -2.38 -20.01
N SER A 141 3.71 -3.20 -19.24
CA SER A 141 2.26 -3.36 -19.41
C SER A 141 1.49 -2.11 -18.98
N ALA A 142 1.87 -1.50 -17.87
CA ALA A 142 1.28 -0.27 -17.33
C ALA A 142 1.28 0.87 -18.37
N GLY A 143 2.38 1.03 -19.11
CA GLY A 143 2.48 2.05 -20.18
C GLY A 143 1.62 1.76 -21.42
N ASN A 144 1.27 0.49 -21.67
CA ASN A 144 0.47 0.06 -22.82
C ASN A 144 -1.03 0.01 -22.53
N SER A 145 -1.39 -0.05 -21.26
CA SER A 145 -2.77 -0.05 -20.79
C SER A 145 -2.73 0.67 -19.46
N HIS A 146 -3.14 1.95 -19.45
CA HIS A 146 -3.35 2.65 -18.20
C HIS A 146 -4.22 1.75 -17.34
N SER A 147 -3.74 1.37 -16.17
CA SER A 147 -4.54 0.56 -15.26
C SER A 147 -5.78 1.39 -14.95
N TYR A 148 -6.93 1.02 -15.53
CA TYR A 148 -8.21 1.65 -15.25
C TYR A 148 -8.64 1.19 -13.87
N TYR A 149 -7.93 1.65 -12.84
CA TYR A 149 -8.48 1.71 -11.50
C TYR A 149 -9.65 2.67 -11.57
N GLU A 150 -10.86 2.17 -11.37
CA GLU A 150 -12.01 3.04 -11.13
C GLU A 150 -11.70 3.85 -9.87
N PRO A 151 -11.66 5.20 -9.96
CA PRO A 151 -11.30 6.02 -8.83
C PRO A 151 -12.22 5.77 -7.64
N TYR A 152 -11.63 5.59 -6.46
CA TYR A 152 -12.40 5.51 -5.23
C TYR A 152 -12.90 6.91 -4.87
N VAL A 153 -14.21 7.13 -5.01
CA VAL A 153 -14.88 8.36 -4.59
C VAL A 153 -15.55 8.11 -3.25
N MET A 154 -15.21 8.92 -2.26
CA MET A 154 -15.77 8.82 -0.91
C MET A 154 -17.30 8.96 -0.93
N ASN A 155 -17.98 8.16 -0.11
CA ASN A 155 -19.44 8.22 0.02
C ASN A 155 -19.88 9.17 1.14
N ASN A 156 -19.45 10.44 1.06
CA ASN A 156 -19.81 11.49 2.02
C ASN A 156 -19.94 12.86 1.33
N ASP A 157 -20.35 13.88 2.09
CA ASP A 157 -20.54 15.25 1.57
C ASP A 157 -19.28 15.82 0.90
N PHE A 158 -18.09 15.41 1.37
CA PHE A 158 -16.81 15.84 0.83
C PHE A 158 -16.41 15.10 -0.46
N GLY A 159 -17.03 13.96 -0.77
CA GLY A 159 -16.72 13.14 -1.95
C GLY A 159 -16.88 13.89 -3.27
N THR A 160 -17.86 14.80 -3.37
CA THR A 160 -18.08 15.63 -4.57
C THR A 160 -16.93 16.61 -4.80
N THR A 161 -16.46 17.28 -3.73
CA THR A 161 -15.28 18.13 -3.76
C THR A 161 -14.05 17.33 -4.13
N TYR A 162 -13.85 16.16 -3.53
CA TYR A 162 -12.66 15.35 -3.75
C TYR A 162 -12.57 14.83 -5.19
N LYS A 163 -13.72 14.53 -5.82
CA LYS A 163 -13.78 14.10 -7.21
C LYS A 163 -13.09 15.06 -8.18
N HIS A 164 -13.05 16.36 -7.86
CA HIS A 164 -12.32 17.33 -8.67
C HIS A 164 -10.82 17.02 -8.81
N ILE A 165 -10.20 16.29 -7.88
CA ILE A 165 -8.82 15.84 -8.04
C ILE A 165 -8.73 14.88 -9.22
N PHE A 166 -9.59 13.86 -9.30
CA PHE A 166 -9.55 12.87 -10.38
C PHE A 166 -9.83 13.49 -11.77
N ASP A 167 -10.67 14.52 -11.84
CA ASP A 167 -10.94 15.22 -13.09
C ASP A 167 -9.70 15.97 -13.64
N ASN A 168 -8.80 16.40 -12.75
CA ASN A 168 -7.63 17.23 -13.07
C ASN A 168 -6.28 16.50 -12.96
N CYS A 169 -6.23 15.36 -12.29
CA CYS A 169 -5.03 14.58 -12.02
C CYS A 169 -5.14 13.16 -12.58
N LYS A 170 -5.26 13.04 -13.90
CA LYS A 170 -5.56 11.78 -14.62
C LYS A 170 -4.55 10.65 -14.41
N HIS A 171 -3.39 10.99 -13.87
CA HIS A 171 -2.21 10.15 -13.78
C HIS A 171 -1.97 9.65 -12.34
N GLN A 172 -2.84 9.98 -11.38
CA GLN A 172 -2.65 9.73 -9.94
C GLN A 172 -3.87 9.05 -9.31
N ASN A 173 -4.62 8.29 -10.12
CA ASN A 173 -5.88 7.71 -9.68
C ASN A 173 -5.67 6.70 -8.55
N ALA A 174 -4.61 5.89 -8.59
CA ALA A 174 -4.37 4.90 -7.54
C ALA A 174 -4.05 5.59 -6.21
N THR A 175 -3.10 6.53 -6.21
CA THR A 175 -2.67 7.23 -5.00
C THR A 175 -3.80 8.03 -4.36
N PHE A 176 -4.57 8.79 -5.15
CA PHE A 176 -5.70 9.56 -4.61
C PHE A 176 -6.87 8.67 -4.17
N SER A 177 -7.07 7.52 -4.82
CA SER A 177 -8.05 6.54 -4.36
C SER A 177 -7.68 5.97 -2.99
N ASP A 178 -6.41 5.64 -2.79
CA ASP A 178 -5.91 5.16 -1.49
C ASP A 178 -6.03 6.22 -0.39
N CYS A 179 -5.65 7.48 -0.67
CA CYS A 179 -5.84 8.58 0.28
C CYS A 179 -7.31 8.75 0.70
N ALA A 180 -8.23 8.73 -0.27
CA ALA A 180 -9.66 8.82 -0.02
C ALA A 180 -10.18 7.64 0.83
N PHE A 181 -9.74 6.42 0.50
CA PHE A 181 -10.11 5.21 1.24
C PHE A 181 -9.60 5.23 2.69
N ILE A 182 -8.36 5.66 2.92
CA ILE A 182 -7.78 5.82 4.26
C ILE A 182 -8.59 6.83 5.07
N TYR A 183 -8.99 7.95 4.46
CA TYR A 183 -9.80 8.96 5.15
C TYR A 183 -11.18 8.44 5.56
N GLU A 184 -11.91 7.79 4.65
CA GLU A 184 -13.22 7.25 4.96
C GLU A 184 -13.15 6.18 6.05
N THR A 185 -12.15 5.29 5.97
CA THR A 185 -11.91 4.31 7.03
C THR A 185 -11.56 4.97 8.36
N CYS A 186 -10.80 6.06 8.34
CA CYS A 186 -10.47 6.84 9.52
C CYS A 186 -11.73 7.45 10.18
N LEU A 187 -12.66 7.98 9.37
CA LEU A 187 -13.95 8.50 9.85
C LEU A 187 -14.79 7.41 10.51
N ASP A 188 -14.90 6.24 9.88
CA ASP A 188 -15.68 5.10 10.38
C ASP A 188 -15.17 4.59 11.73
N LYS A 189 -13.85 4.73 11.97
CA LYS A 189 -13.20 4.29 13.21
C LYS A 189 -13.05 5.40 14.25
N THR A 190 -13.63 6.58 14.00
CA THR A 190 -13.56 7.78 14.85
C THR A 190 -12.13 8.11 15.30
N TRP A 191 -11.16 7.85 14.42
CA TRP A 191 -9.76 8.18 14.67
C TRP A 191 -9.57 9.70 14.66
N GLY A 192 -8.71 10.21 15.54
CA GLY A 192 -8.39 11.64 15.56
C GLY A 192 -7.56 12.06 14.35
N ASN A 193 -7.72 13.31 13.91
CA ASN A 193 -6.93 13.94 12.84
C ASN A 193 -7.10 13.36 11.41
N CYS A 194 -8.23 12.71 11.09
CA CYS A 194 -8.47 12.18 9.74
C CYS A 194 -8.31 13.21 8.62
N GLY A 195 -8.82 14.43 8.83
CA GLY A 195 -8.65 15.54 7.88
C GLY A 195 -7.18 15.88 7.66
N ARG A 196 -6.41 16.06 8.74
CA ARG A 196 -4.96 16.30 8.65
C ARG A 196 -4.23 15.19 7.90
N ASN A 197 -4.59 13.93 8.14
CA ASN A 197 -3.99 12.79 7.45
C ASN A 197 -4.32 12.79 5.95
N LEU A 198 -5.58 13.07 5.58
CA LEU A 198 -5.97 13.20 4.17
C LEU A 198 -5.22 14.35 3.49
N LYS A 199 -5.15 15.51 4.15
CA LYS A 199 -4.44 16.69 3.66
C LYS A 199 -2.96 16.40 3.44
N GLY A 200 -2.31 15.74 4.40
CA GLY A 200 -0.93 15.27 4.26
C GLY A 200 -0.77 14.32 3.07
N CYS A 201 -1.61 13.29 3.00
CA CYS A 201 -1.60 12.27 1.95
C CYS A 201 -1.65 12.89 0.55
N ILE A 202 -2.61 13.79 0.27
CA ILE A 202 -2.74 14.38 -1.06
C ILE A 202 -1.63 15.38 -1.41
N LEU A 203 -1.11 16.12 -0.42
CA LEU A 203 -0.06 17.11 -0.65
C LEU A 203 1.30 16.48 -0.88
N GLU A 204 1.63 15.39 -0.17
CA GLU A 204 2.89 14.67 -0.30
C GLU A 204 3.08 14.04 -1.69
N THR A 205 1.99 13.82 -2.44
CA THR A 205 2.07 13.32 -3.81
C THR A 205 2.76 14.28 -4.78
N LYS A 206 2.94 15.57 -4.42
CA LYS A 206 3.56 16.58 -5.28
C LYS A 206 4.96 16.20 -5.75
N ASP A 207 5.78 15.67 -4.83
CA ASP A 207 7.16 15.27 -5.15
C ASP A 207 7.22 13.93 -5.90
N GLN A 208 6.10 13.23 -5.99
CA GLN A 208 5.97 11.91 -6.58
C GLN A 208 5.24 11.92 -7.93
N ARG A 209 4.65 13.07 -8.33
CA ARG A 209 3.94 13.28 -9.60
C ARG A 209 4.76 14.12 -10.59
N ASP A 210 4.37 14.05 -11.87
CA ASP A 210 4.91 14.96 -12.88
C ASP A 210 4.40 16.38 -12.62
N PRO A 211 5.21 17.42 -12.89
CA PRO A 211 4.76 18.79 -12.73
C PRO A 211 3.53 19.09 -13.59
N ASP A 212 2.41 19.41 -12.95
CA ASP A 212 1.14 19.76 -13.59
C ASP A 212 0.44 20.84 -12.76
N THR A 213 0.41 22.07 -13.29
CA THR A 213 -0.18 23.22 -12.58
C THR A 213 -1.68 23.09 -12.37
N VAL A 214 -2.39 22.37 -13.25
CA VAL A 214 -3.84 22.17 -13.14
C VAL A 214 -4.14 21.15 -12.05
N CYS A 215 -3.42 20.03 -12.04
CA CYS A 215 -3.52 19.05 -10.96
C CYS A 215 -3.09 19.65 -9.62
N ASP A 216 -1.98 20.40 -9.58
CA ASP A 216 -1.48 21.06 -8.37
C ASP A 216 -2.53 22.01 -7.78
N ALA A 217 -3.14 22.87 -8.60
CA ALA A 217 -4.19 23.78 -8.17
C ALA A 217 -5.44 23.05 -7.66
N ALA A 218 -5.81 21.92 -8.30
CA ALA A 218 -6.92 21.10 -7.85
C ALA A 218 -6.66 20.48 -6.47
N VAL A 219 -5.47 19.92 -6.28
CA VAL A 219 -5.04 19.33 -5.00
C VAL A 219 -4.99 20.39 -3.90
N GLU A 220 -4.42 21.57 -4.17
CA GLU A 220 -4.37 22.67 -3.21
C GLU A 220 -5.78 23.17 -2.83
N LYS A 221 -6.68 23.31 -3.81
CA LYS A 221 -8.07 23.69 -3.57
C LYS A 221 -8.79 22.71 -2.67
N VAL A 222 -8.63 21.40 -2.88
CA VAL A 222 -9.23 20.38 -2.01
C VAL A 222 -8.58 20.40 -0.63
N ALA A 223 -7.25 20.52 -0.54
CA ALA A 223 -6.51 20.59 0.72
C ALA A 223 -6.94 21.78 1.61
N GLN A 224 -7.35 22.91 1.02
CA GLN A 224 -7.86 24.08 1.74
C GLN A 224 -9.27 23.87 2.31
N GLN A 225 -10.04 22.92 1.77
CA GLN A 225 -11.42 22.62 2.21
C GLN A 225 -11.47 21.51 3.27
N ILE A 226 -10.35 20.83 3.53
CA ILE A 226 -10.25 19.85 4.60
C ILE A 226 -10.09 20.60 5.93
N ALA A 227 -11.08 20.45 6.82
CA ALA A 227 -11.03 20.98 8.18
C ALA A 227 -9.89 20.33 8.98
N GLU A 228 -9.18 21.13 9.78
CA GLU A 228 -8.07 20.70 10.64
C GLU A 228 -8.49 19.89 11.86
#